data_AF-V4LAH4-F1
#
_entry.id   AF-V4LAH4-F1
#
_cell.length_a   1.000
_cell.length_b   1.000
_cell.length_c   1.000
_cell.angle_alpha   90.00
_cell.angle_beta   90.00
_cell.angle_gamma   90.00
#
_symmetry.space_group_name_H-M   'P 1'
#
loop_
_entity.id
_entity.type
_entity.pdbx_description
1 polymer ?
#
loop_
_entity_poly.entity_id
_entity_poly.type
_entity_poly.pdbx_seq_one_letter_code
_entity_poly.pdbx_strand_id
1 'polypeptide(L)'
;MIDKDKVLRVGLSEQIKREISVMRIAKHPNVVELYEVMATKSRIYFVIEYCKGGELFNKVSKGKLREDVAWKYFYQLINAVDFCHSRGVYHRDIKPENLLLDDNENLKISDFGLSALADCKRQDGLLHTTCGTPAYVAPEVINRKGYDGTKADIWSCGVVLFVLLAGYLPFHDSNLMEMYRKIGKADFKCPSWFAPEAKRLLCKMLDPNHETRITISRIKESSWFRKGLQLKQKRMGKQVREANPMEAGGSGPGDSGENHEAPQLGNLNAFDIIALSSGFDLAGLFGEVYNTQESRFASRKPASEIISKLEEVAKGLKLKIRKQDAGLFKLEGSKEGKKGALSIDAEIFQVTQTFHLVEVKKCNGDTMEYQKLVEEDLKPALADIVWVWQGEKEKDEQLPRGSQDEPELEQNRESS
;
A
#
# COMPACT_ATOMS: atom_id res chain seq x y z
N MET A 1 1.14 -1.84 -13.56
CA MET A 1 0.01 -2.13 -14.46
C MET A 1 -0.05 -3.63 -14.74
N ILE A 2 -1.24 -4.23 -14.64
CA ILE A 2 -1.48 -5.67 -14.79
C ILE A 2 -2.66 -5.92 -15.74
N ASP A 3 -2.60 -7.00 -16.50
CA ASP A 3 -3.66 -7.44 -17.43
C ASP A 3 -4.64 -8.40 -16.72
N LYS A 4 -5.93 -8.08 -16.76
CA LYS A 4 -7.00 -8.83 -16.07
C LYS A 4 -7.20 -10.23 -16.63
N ASP A 5 -7.04 -10.42 -17.94
CA ASP A 5 -7.26 -11.72 -18.58
C ASP A 5 -6.18 -12.74 -18.20
N LYS A 6 -5.00 -12.26 -17.81
CA LYS A 6 -3.92 -13.11 -17.29
C LYS A 6 -4.18 -13.51 -15.84
N VAL A 7 -4.68 -12.59 -15.02
CA VAL A 7 -5.01 -12.86 -13.61
C VAL A 7 -6.11 -13.91 -13.49
N LEU A 8 -7.17 -13.78 -14.28
CA LEU A 8 -8.31 -14.71 -14.28
C LEU A 8 -7.92 -16.11 -14.78
N ARG A 9 -7.07 -16.20 -15.82
CA ARG A 9 -6.61 -17.49 -16.38
C ARG A 9 -5.77 -18.32 -15.42
N VAL A 10 -5.04 -17.70 -14.49
CA VAL A 10 -4.14 -18.40 -13.56
C VAL A 10 -4.83 -18.67 -12.20
N GLY A 11 -6.06 -18.22 -11.99
CA GLY A 11 -6.80 -18.46 -10.74
C GLY A 11 -6.20 -17.76 -9.51
N LEU A 12 -5.32 -16.78 -9.73
CA LEU A 12 -4.59 -16.06 -8.67
C LEU A 12 -5.36 -14.85 -8.11
N SER A 13 -6.59 -14.63 -8.57
CA SER A 13 -7.44 -13.52 -8.19
C SER A 13 -7.53 -13.33 -6.66
N GLU A 14 -7.72 -14.41 -5.90
CA GLU A 14 -7.80 -14.36 -4.43
C GLU A 14 -6.46 -14.00 -3.76
N GLN A 15 -5.36 -14.51 -4.29
CA GLN A 15 -4.03 -14.20 -3.76
C GLN A 15 -3.69 -12.72 -3.96
N ILE A 16 -4.01 -12.18 -5.14
CA ILE A 16 -3.80 -10.78 -5.49
C ILE A 16 -4.63 -9.86 -4.61
N LYS A 17 -5.91 -10.19 -4.40
CA LYS A 17 -6.77 -9.44 -3.47
C LYS A 17 -6.18 -9.42 -2.06
N ARG A 18 -5.72 -10.58 -1.58
CA ARG A 18 -5.13 -10.69 -0.24
C ARG A 18 -3.87 -9.82 -0.15
N GLU A 19 -2.97 -9.93 -1.12
CA GLU A 19 -1.73 -9.15 -1.14
C GLU A 19 -2.02 -7.64 -1.21
N ILE A 20 -2.92 -7.19 -2.09
CA ILE A 20 -3.38 -5.79 -2.18
C ILE A 20 -3.99 -5.31 -0.86
N SER A 21 -4.85 -6.13 -0.24
CA SER A 21 -5.51 -5.77 1.03
C SER A 21 -4.50 -5.60 2.15
N VAL A 22 -3.47 -6.46 2.20
CA VAL A 22 -2.42 -6.33 3.20
C VAL A 22 -1.50 -5.14 2.90
N MET A 23 -1.21 -4.84 1.63
CA MET A 23 -0.45 -3.64 1.25
C MET A 23 -1.15 -2.34 1.68
N ARG A 24 -2.48 -2.24 1.54
CA ARG A 24 -3.25 -1.05 1.98
C ARG A 24 -3.14 -0.77 3.48
N ILE A 25 -3.03 -1.81 4.30
CA ILE A 25 -2.94 -1.66 5.77
C ILE A 25 -1.49 -1.62 6.28
N ALA A 26 -0.52 -1.99 5.45
CA ALA A 26 0.89 -2.09 5.81
C ALA A 26 1.61 -0.74 5.62
N LYS A 27 1.33 0.24 6.49
CA LYS A 27 2.03 1.54 6.50
C LYS A 27 3.38 1.43 7.20
N HIS A 28 4.48 1.51 6.44
CA HIS A 28 5.85 1.52 6.98
C HIS A 28 6.70 2.56 6.24
N PRO A 29 7.53 3.36 6.95
CA PRO A 29 8.31 4.44 6.33
C PRO A 29 9.30 3.99 5.25
N ASN A 30 9.72 2.72 5.27
CA ASN A 30 10.64 2.14 4.28
C ASN A 30 9.98 1.14 3.31
N VAL A 31 8.65 1.13 3.21
CA VAL A 31 7.90 0.39 2.18
C VAL A 31 7.14 1.43 1.36
N VAL A 32 7.12 1.25 0.03
CA VAL A 32 6.35 2.12 -0.87
C VAL A 32 4.88 2.02 -0.52
N GLU A 33 4.25 3.15 -0.23
CA GLU A 33 2.82 3.20 0.09
C GLU A 33 1.98 2.97 -1.18
N LEU A 34 0.98 2.10 -1.06
CA LEU A 34 -0.07 1.95 -2.06
C LEU A 34 -1.20 2.92 -1.72
N TYR A 35 -1.34 3.98 -2.51
CA TYR A 35 -2.42 4.94 -2.35
C TYR A 35 -3.74 4.38 -2.86
N GLU A 36 -3.72 3.82 -4.08
CA GLU A 36 -4.93 3.46 -4.82
C GLU A 36 -4.73 2.20 -5.65
N VAL A 37 -5.80 1.43 -5.86
CA VAL A 37 -5.87 0.46 -6.96
C VAL A 37 -7.07 0.79 -7.82
N MET A 38 -6.81 1.09 -9.09
CA MET A 38 -7.80 1.46 -10.08
C MET A 38 -7.89 0.36 -11.12
N ALA A 39 -9.06 0.08 -11.69
CA ALA A 39 -9.13 -0.97 -12.71
C ALA A 39 -10.14 -0.73 -13.83
N THR A 40 -9.66 -0.81 -15.08
CA THR A 40 -10.52 -0.75 -16.27
C THR A 40 -11.00 -2.15 -16.67
N LYS A 41 -11.80 -2.29 -17.74
CA LYS A 41 -12.27 -3.61 -18.22
C LYS A 41 -11.17 -4.64 -18.43
N SER A 42 -9.97 -4.21 -18.86
CA SER A 42 -8.85 -5.11 -19.19
C SER A 42 -7.61 -4.95 -18.30
N ARG A 43 -7.51 -3.89 -17.48
CA ARG A 43 -6.27 -3.58 -16.76
C ARG A 43 -6.48 -3.18 -15.31
N ILE A 44 -5.48 -3.44 -14.48
CA ILE A 44 -5.36 -2.96 -13.10
C ILE A 44 -4.17 -2.00 -13.02
N TYR A 45 -4.39 -0.84 -12.44
CA TYR A 45 -3.45 0.23 -12.18
C TYR A 45 -3.26 0.37 -10.68
N PHE A 46 -2.01 0.56 -10.26
CA PHE A 46 -1.61 0.75 -8.87
C PHE A 46 -1.06 2.16 -8.79
N VAL A 47 -1.66 3.02 -7.96
CA VAL A 47 -1.13 4.34 -7.66
C VAL A 47 -0.34 4.21 -6.38
N ILE A 48 0.96 4.43 -6.47
CA ILE A 48 1.93 4.17 -5.42
C ILE A 48 2.79 5.40 -5.17
N GLU A 49 3.43 5.45 -4.00
CA GLU A 49 4.40 6.47 -3.64
C GLU A 49 5.52 6.59 -4.67
N TYR A 50 5.76 7.82 -5.15
CA TYR A 50 6.83 8.11 -6.09
C TYR A 50 8.16 8.39 -5.37
N CYS A 51 9.17 7.57 -5.63
CA CYS A 51 10.50 7.67 -5.03
C CYS A 51 11.46 8.46 -5.94
N LYS A 52 11.63 9.77 -5.70
CA LYS A 52 12.45 10.63 -6.59
C LYS A 52 13.95 10.31 -6.57
N GLY A 53 14.44 9.68 -5.50
CA GLY A 53 15.84 9.31 -5.35
C GLY A 53 16.27 8.14 -6.24
N GLY A 54 15.32 7.51 -6.96
CA GLY A 54 15.58 6.42 -7.89
C GLY A 54 16.12 5.15 -7.20
N GLU A 55 16.78 4.28 -7.96
CA GLU A 55 17.29 3.00 -7.44
C GLU A 55 18.52 3.19 -6.54
N LEU A 56 18.55 2.48 -5.40
CA LEU A 56 19.68 2.47 -4.48
C LEU A 56 20.98 2.04 -5.18
N PHE A 57 20.90 1.13 -6.14
CA PHE A 57 22.07 0.59 -6.82
C PHE A 57 22.74 1.57 -7.78
N ASN A 58 22.07 2.67 -8.15
CA ASN A 58 22.71 3.79 -8.85
C ASN A 58 23.78 4.49 -7.98
N LYS A 59 23.72 4.32 -6.65
CA LYS A 59 24.80 4.76 -5.76
C LYS A 59 25.95 3.76 -5.72
N VAL A 60 25.66 2.47 -5.86
CA VAL A 60 26.65 1.39 -5.82
C VAL A 60 27.41 1.26 -7.15
N SER A 61 26.79 1.63 -8.28
CA SER A 61 27.45 1.65 -9.59
C SER A 61 28.64 2.61 -9.64
N LYS A 62 28.69 3.61 -8.75
CA LYS A 62 29.81 4.55 -8.57
C LYS A 62 30.93 3.97 -7.68
N GLY A 63 30.75 2.78 -7.12
CA GLY A 63 31.69 2.09 -6.23
C GLY A 63 31.04 1.61 -4.93
N LYS A 64 31.81 0.91 -4.10
CA LYS A 64 31.34 0.40 -2.80
C LYS A 64 30.88 1.53 -1.87
N LEU A 65 29.87 1.27 -1.05
CA LEU A 65 29.44 2.22 -0.02
C LEU A 65 30.34 2.13 1.20
N ARG A 66 30.45 3.23 1.94
CA ARG A 66 31.02 3.19 3.29
C ARG A 66 30.14 2.33 4.18
N GLU A 67 30.77 1.64 5.13
CA GLU A 67 30.09 0.69 6.02
C GLU A 67 28.95 1.36 6.82
N ASP A 68 29.10 2.62 7.22
CA ASP A 68 28.06 3.36 7.95
C ASP A 68 26.82 3.65 7.10
N VAL A 69 27.02 3.95 5.81
CA VAL A 69 25.95 4.17 4.83
C VAL A 69 25.27 2.84 4.45
N ALA A 70 26.07 1.80 4.19
CA ALA A 70 25.55 0.46 3.93
C ALA A 70 24.72 -0.06 5.11
N TRP A 71 25.18 0.19 6.34
CA TRP A 71 24.44 -0.13 7.56
C TRP A 71 23.11 0.63 7.64
N LYS A 72 23.06 1.94 7.32
CA LYS A 72 21.80 2.72 7.30
C LYS A 72 20.76 2.05 6.39
N TYR A 73 21.13 1.73 5.16
CA TYR A 73 20.21 1.12 4.19
C TYR A 73 19.82 -0.29 4.59
N PHE A 74 20.76 -1.11 5.05
CA PHE A 74 20.47 -2.46 5.51
C PHE A 74 19.59 -2.48 6.77
N TYR A 75 19.77 -1.52 7.68
CA TYR A 75 18.90 -1.34 8.84
C TYR A 75 17.46 -1.05 8.41
N GLN A 76 17.26 -0.15 7.43
CA GLN A 76 15.93 0.15 6.90
C GLN A 76 15.31 -1.07 6.20
N LEU A 77 16.11 -1.80 5.42
CA LEU A 77 15.69 -3.03 4.73
C LEU A 77 15.18 -4.08 5.71
N ILE A 78 16.00 -4.44 6.70
CA ILE A 78 15.63 -5.50 7.67
C ILE A 78 14.41 -5.12 8.49
N ASN A 79 14.25 -3.85 8.88
CA ASN A 79 13.06 -3.44 9.63
C ASN A 79 11.78 -3.45 8.78
N ALA A 80 11.85 -3.04 7.51
CA ALA A 80 10.73 -3.11 6.59
C ALA A 80 10.32 -4.58 6.31
N VAL A 81 11.29 -5.45 6.05
CA VAL A 81 11.05 -6.88 5.81
C VAL A 81 10.43 -7.54 7.05
N ASP A 82 10.96 -7.26 8.25
CA ASP A 82 10.39 -7.77 9.52
C ASP A 82 8.93 -7.34 9.70
N PHE A 83 8.65 -6.06 9.43
CA PHE A 83 7.31 -5.49 9.54
C PHE A 83 6.29 -6.18 8.61
N CYS A 84 6.72 -6.49 7.39
CA CYS A 84 5.88 -7.18 6.43
C CYS A 84 5.71 -8.68 6.76
N HIS A 85 6.79 -9.35 7.15
CA HIS A 85 6.77 -10.76 7.56
C HIS A 85 5.85 -10.98 8.75
N SER A 86 5.82 -10.04 9.71
CA SER A 86 4.90 -10.11 10.86
C SER A 86 3.41 -9.99 10.48
N ARG A 87 3.11 -9.56 9.24
CA ARG A 87 1.75 -9.45 8.66
C ARG A 87 1.47 -10.55 7.64
N GLY A 88 2.36 -11.53 7.51
CA GLY A 88 2.24 -12.63 6.56
C GLY A 88 2.43 -12.23 5.11
N VAL A 89 3.07 -11.08 4.83
CA VAL A 89 3.46 -10.67 3.49
C VAL A 89 4.94 -10.95 3.30
N TYR A 90 5.27 -11.65 2.22
CA TYR A 90 6.65 -11.97 1.85
C TYR A 90 6.95 -11.31 0.51
N HIS A 91 8.15 -10.77 0.34
CA HIS A 91 8.48 -10.08 -0.89
C HIS A 91 8.77 -11.06 -2.02
N ARG A 92 9.60 -12.08 -1.79
CA ARG A 92 10.00 -13.13 -2.74
C ARG A 92 10.80 -12.69 -3.98
N ASP A 93 11.04 -11.40 -4.15
CA ASP A 93 11.75 -10.81 -5.30
C ASP A 93 12.54 -9.57 -4.86
N ILE A 94 13.22 -9.63 -3.71
CA ILE A 94 14.08 -8.54 -3.25
C ILE A 94 15.30 -8.48 -4.18
N LYS A 95 15.40 -7.40 -4.94
CA LYS A 95 16.43 -7.17 -5.95
C LYS A 95 16.70 -5.67 -6.12
N PRO A 96 17.80 -5.28 -6.78
CA PRO A 96 18.17 -3.87 -6.98
C PRO A 96 17.05 -2.96 -7.47
N GLU A 97 16.29 -3.46 -8.45
CA GLU A 97 15.22 -2.74 -9.12
C GLU A 97 14.05 -2.41 -8.16
N ASN A 98 13.92 -3.17 -7.07
CA ASN A 98 12.85 -3.02 -6.07
C ASN A 98 13.31 -2.24 -4.82
N LEU A 99 14.54 -1.73 -4.80
CA LEU A 99 15.11 -0.98 -3.68
C LEU A 99 15.34 0.47 -4.10
N LEU A 100 14.36 1.32 -3.81
CA LEU A 100 14.32 2.72 -4.23
C LEU A 100 14.74 3.67 -3.08
N LEU A 101 14.92 4.94 -3.41
CA LEU A 101 15.23 6.01 -2.49
C LEU A 101 14.18 7.13 -2.55
N ASP A 102 13.73 7.60 -1.39
CA ASP A 102 12.91 8.80 -1.28
C ASP A 102 13.74 10.09 -1.43
N ASP A 103 13.07 11.24 -1.35
CA ASP A 103 13.66 12.59 -1.44
C ASP A 103 14.75 12.85 -0.37
N ASN A 104 14.69 12.12 0.74
CA ASN A 104 15.60 12.23 1.89
C ASN A 104 16.67 11.12 1.90
N GLU A 105 16.84 10.42 0.78
CA GLU A 105 17.75 9.29 0.62
C GLU A 105 17.54 8.17 1.65
N ASN A 106 16.28 7.88 1.99
CA ASN A 106 15.89 6.71 2.76
C ASN A 106 15.41 5.60 1.82
N LEU A 107 15.71 4.37 2.20
CA LEU A 107 15.27 3.19 1.47
C LEU A 107 13.73 3.11 1.46
N LYS A 108 13.19 2.81 0.28
CA LYS A 108 11.80 2.45 0.03
C LYS A 108 11.78 1.14 -0.75
N ILE A 109 11.18 0.09 -0.19
CA ILE A 109 11.02 -1.18 -0.88
C ILE A 109 9.75 -1.12 -1.72
N SER A 110 9.87 -1.28 -3.04
CA SER A 110 8.74 -1.32 -3.98
C SER A 110 8.31 -2.76 -4.29
N ASP A 111 7.16 -2.92 -4.95
CA ASP A 111 6.62 -4.21 -5.42
C ASP A 111 6.46 -5.31 -4.35
N PHE A 112 6.36 -4.89 -3.09
CA PHE A 112 6.16 -5.79 -1.96
C PHE A 112 4.79 -6.46 -2.06
N GLY A 113 4.73 -7.79 -2.15
CA GLY A 113 3.45 -8.49 -2.32
C GLY A 113 2.87 -8.37 -3.74
N LEU A 114 3.66 -8.03 -4.75
CA LEU A 114 3.27 -8.16 -6.17
C LEU A 114 4.13 -9.21 -6.90
N SER A 115 4.87 -10.04 -6.16
CA SER A 115 5.77 -11.06 -6.72
C SER A 115 5.01 -12.27 -7.25
N ALA A 116 3.93 -12.70 -6.58
CA ALA A 116 3.03 -13.73 -7.12
C ALA A 116 2.39 -13.31 -8.45
N LEU A 117 2.25 -12.01 -8.66
CA LEU A 117 1.80 -11.39 -9.91
C LEU A 117 2.91 -11.32 -10.97
N ALA A 118 4.17 -11.19 -10.57
CA ALA A 118 5.30 -11.23 -11.49
C ALA A 118 5.43 -12.61 -12.14
N ASP A 119 5.13 -13.68 -11.40
CA ASP A 119 5.07 -15.05 -11.92
C ASP A 119 3.94 -15.23 -12.96
N CYS A 120 2.82 -14.50 -12.83
CA CYS A 120 1.72 -14.52 -13.82
C CYS A 120 2.10 -13.96 -15.19
N LYS A 121 3.12 -13.10 -15.27
CA LYS A 121 3.56 -12.53 -16.56
C LYS A 121 4.26 -13.57 -17.44
N ARG A 122 4.72 -14.70 -16.86
CA ARG A 122 5.62 -15.67 -17.50
C ARG A 122 4.99 -17.07 -17.58
N GLN A 123 3.90 -17.20 -18.35
CA GLN A 123 3.30 -18.49 -18.69
C GLN A 123 4.11 -19.22 -19.78
N ASP A 124 5.29 -19.74 -19.44
CA ASP A 124 5.94 -20.77 -20.27
C ASP A 124 6.33 -22.01 -19.48
N GLY A 125 6.30 -21.99 -18.13
CA GLY A 125 6.60 -23.17 -17.31
C GLY A 125 8.08 -23.64 -17.41
N LEU A 126 8.84 -23.10 -18.37
CA LEU A 126 10.28 -23.24 -18.50
C LEU A 126 10.98 -22.17 -17.65
N LEU A 127 12.21 -22.44 -17.22
CA LEU A 127 13.08 -21.43 -16.60
C LEU A 127 13.57 -20.46 -17.68
N HIS A 128 12.69 -19.65 -18.27
CA HIS A 128 13.14 -18.48 -19.01
C HIS A 128 13.31 -17.32 -18.05
N THR A 129 14.48 -17.34 -17.41
CA THR A 129 15.15 -16.21 -16.79
C THR A 129 15.50 -15.18 -17.88
N THR A 130 14.50 -14.59 -18.54
CA THR A 130 14.69 -13.45 -19.43
C THR A 130 14.33 -12.18 -18.67
N CYS A 131 15.38 -11.44 -18.30
CA CYS A 131 15.38 -10.09 -17.72
C CYS A 131 15.20 -10.00 -16.19
N GLY A 132 16.10 -10.63 -15.44
CA GLY A 132 16.34 -10.35 -14.01
C GLY A 132 17.67 -10.97 -13.59
N THR A 133 18.36 -10.42 -12.59
CA THR A 133 19.67 -10.93 -12.15
C THR A 133 19.48 -12.14 -11.21
N PRO A 134 19.68 -13.40 -11.64
CA PRO A 134 19.44 -14.60 -10.82
C PRO A 134 20.31 -14.68 -9.55
N ALA A 135 21.31 -13.81 -9.43
CA ALA A 135 22.24 -13.77 -8.31
C ALA A 135 21.60 -13.42 -6.94
N TYR A 136 20.39 -12.86 -6.91
CA TYR A 136 19.68 -12.51 -5.67
C TYR A 136 18.77 -13.64 -5.16
N VAL A 137 18.50 -14.65 -5.98
CA VAL A 137 17.53 -15.70 -5.70
C VAL A 137 18.14 -16.80 -4.82
N ALA A 138 17.38 -17.27 -3.84
CA ALA A 138 17.82 -18.34 -2.94
C ALA A 138 17.89 -19.71 -3.64
N PRO A 139 18.80 -20.62 -3.22
CA PRO A 139 18.97 -21.93 -3.85
C PRO A 139 17.69 -22.76 -3.94
N GLU A 140 16.85 -22.72 -2.90
CA GLU A 140 15.60 -23.47 -2.84
C GLU A 140 14.53 -22.95 -3.83
N VAL A 141 14.56 -21.65 -4.13
CA VAL A 141 13.63 -21.03 -5.09
C VAL A 141 13.98 -21.46 -6.52
N ILE A 142 15.28 -21.59 -6.83
CA ILE A 142 15.77 -22.09 -8.12
C ILE A 142 15.33 -23.55 -8.33
N ASN A 143 15.32 -24.35 -7.26
CA ASN A 143 15.00 -25.78 -7.31
C ASN A 143 13.49 -26.10 -7.32
N ARG A 144 12.61 -25.09 -7.43
CA ARG A 144 11.15 -25.20 -7.65
C ARG A 144 10.41 -26.14 -6.68
N LYS A 145 10.89 -26.29 -5.45
CA LYS A 145 10.12 -26.88 -4.35
C LYS A 145 9.45 -25.73 -3.60
N GLY A 146 8.22 -25.91 -3.12
CA GLY A 146 7.58 -24.91 -2.27
C GLY A 146 8.56 -24.46 -1.17
N TYR A 147 8.73 -23.16 -1.00
CA TYR A 147 9.79 -22.59 -0.16
C TYR A 147 9.20 -21.67 0.91
N ASP A 148 9.97 -21.49 1.99
CA ASP A 148 9.66 -20.51 3.04
C ASP A 148 10.05 -19.11 2.55
N GLY A 149 9.03 -18.27 2.26
CA GLY A 149 9.23 -16.89 1.79
C GLY A 149 10.07 -16.04 2.75
N THR A 150 9.99 -16.31 4.06
CA THR A 150 10.79 -15.64 5.08
C THR A 150 12.28 -15.88 4.84
N LYS A 151 12.65 -17.15 4.59
CA LYS A 151 14.05 -17.56 4.42
C LYS A 151 14.59 -17.08 3.07
N ALA A 152 13.77 -17.11 2.02
CA ALA A 152 14.15 -16.61 0.70
C ALA A 152 14.44 -15.09 0.71
N ASP A 153 13.61 -14.31 1.41
CA ASP A 153 13.85 -12.86 1.57
C ASP A 153 15.14 -12.57 2.36
N ILE A 154 15.45 -13.37 3.39
CA ILE A 154 16.69 -13.24 4.15
C ILE A 154 17.94 -13.49 3.29
N TRP A 155 17.90 -14.51 2.42
CA TRP A 155 18.99 -14.76 1.46
C TRP A 155 19.19 -13.53 0.56
N SER A 156 18.10 -13.04 -0.02
CA SER A 156 18.11 -11.88 -0.92
C SER A 156 18.66 -10.63 -0.22
N CYS A 157 18.26 -10.39 1.04
CA CYS A 157 18.82 -9.34 1.88
C CYS A 157 20.34 -9.51 2.11
N GLY A 158 20.81 -10.76 2.24
CA GLY A 158 22.23 -11.07 2.37
C GLY A 158 23.03 -10.70 1.12
N VAL A 159 22.48 -11.00 -0.06
CA VAL A 159 23.06 -10.59 -1.34
C VAL A 159 23.11 -9.06 -1.44
N VAL A 160 22.03 -8.37 -1.08
CA VAL A 160 21.99 -6.89 -1.04
C VAL A 160 23.07 -6.33 -0.12
N LEU A 161 23.20 -6.84 1.12
CA LEU A 161 24.25 -6.39 2.05
C LEU A 161 25.65 -6.58 1.48
N PHE A 162 25.90 -7.73 0.85
CA PHE A 162 27.18 -7.99 0.20
C PHE A 162 27.47 -6.93 -0.86
N VAL A 163 26.51 -6.67 -1.76
CA VAL A 163 26.70 -5.72 -2.86
C VAL A 163 26.91 -4.29 -2.34
N LEU A 164 26.19 -3.87 -1.31
CA LEU A 164 26.38 -2.54 -0.70
C LEU A 164 27.82 -2.36 -0.17
N LEU A 165 28.41 -3.40 0.41
CA LEU A 165 29.76 -3.37 1.00
C LEU A 165 30.89 -3.65 -0.01
N ALA A 166 30.63 -4.47 -1.03
CA ALA A 166 31.62 -4.92 -2.01
C ALA A 166 31.63 -4.07 -3.28
N GLY A 167 30.47 -3.56 -3.71
CA GLY A 167 30.27 -2.95 -5.02
C GLY A 167 30.07 -3.95 -6.16
N TYR A 168 30.00 -5.25 -5.88
CA TYR A 168 29.81 -6.33 -6.87
C TYR A 168 29.02 -7.50 -6.26
N LEU A 169 28.54 -8.41 -7.11
CA LEU A 169 27.71 -9.56 -6.72
C LEU A 169 28.52 -10.67 -6.00
N PRO A 170 27.99 -11.31 -4.94
CA PRO A 170 28.66 -12.43 -4.28
C PRO A 170 28.77 -13.67 -5.18
N PHE A 171 27.74 -13.89 -6.01
CA PHE A 171 27.65 -15.00 -6.95
C PHE A 171 27.54 -14.44 -8.37
N HIS A 172 28.64 -14.51 -9.11
CA HIS A 172 28.68 -14.12 -10.51
C HIS A 172 29.61 -15.07 -11.27
N ASP A 173 29.19 -15.44 -12.48
CA ASP A 173 29.99 -16.20 -13.42
C ASP A 173 29.43 -15.99 -14.84
N SER A 174 30.30 -16.07 -15.85
CA SER A 174 29.89 -16.08 -17.26
C SER A 174 29.09 -17.34 -17.62
N ASN A 175 29.33 -18.45 -16.93
CA ASN A 175 28.57 -19.68 -17.09
C ASN A 175 27.46 -19.76 -16.05
N LEU A 176 26.20 -19.72 -16.50
CA LEU A 176 25.02 -19.78 -15.63
C LEU A 176 25.02 -21.03 -14.74
N MET A 177 25.47 -22.19 -15.25
CA MET A 177 25.51 -23.42 -14.47
C MET A 177 26.53 -23.33 -13.32
N GLU A 178 27.68 -22.71 -13.57
CA GLU A 178 28.68 -22.46 -12.52
C GLU A 178 28.20 -21.43 -11.51
N MET A 179 27.50 -20.38 -11.95
CA MET A 179 26.86 -19.43 -11.05
C MET A 179 25.82 -20.12 -10.16
N TYR A 180 24.96 -20.98 -10.71
CA TYR A 180 24.01 -21.77 -9.91
C TYR A 180 24.72 -22.74 -8.95
N ARG A 181 25.84 -23.34 -9.37
CA ARG A 181 26.67 -24.16 -8.49
C ARG A 181 27.25 -23.34 -7.33
N LYS A 182 27.70 -22.11 -7.57
CA LYS A 182 28.19 -21.19 -6.53
C LYS A 182 27.06 -20.81 -5.57
N ILE A 183 25.87 -20.49 -6.08
CA ILE A 183 24.68 -20.21 -5.28
C ILE A 183 24.33 -21.41 -4.39
N GLY A 184 24.22 -22.61 -4.98
CA GLY A 184 23.85 -23.83 -4.25
C GLY A 184 24.86 -24.26 -3.18
N LYS A 185 26.14 -23.91 -3.34
CA LYS A 185 27.20 -24.17 -2.35
C LYS A 185 27.49 -22.98 -1.42
N ALA A 186 26.84 -21.82 -1.64
CA ALA A 186 27.25 -20.54 -1.08
C ALA A 186 28.76 -20.27 -1.20
N ASP A 187 29.32 -20.53 -2.38
CA ASP A 187 30.73 -20.29 -2.69
C ASP A 187 30.93 -18.81 -3.06
N PHE A 188 31.16 -17.96 -2.05
CA PHE A 188 31.48 -16.55 -2.19
C PHE A 188 32.68 -16.16 -1.31
N LYS A 189 33.40 -15.12 -1.74
CA LYS A 189 34.55 -14.59 -1.00
C LYS A 189 34.29 -13.17 -0.52
N CYS A 190 34.33 -12.98 0.80
CA CYS A 190 34.28 -11.65 1.39
C CYS A 190 35.61 -10.91 1.17
N PRO A 191 35.58 -9.66 0.67
CA PRO A 191 36.77 -8.83 0.58
C PRO A 191 37.52 -8.63 1.90
N SER A 192 38.81 -8.29 1.80
CA SER A 192 39.66 -8.03 2.97
C SER A 192 39.14 -6.88 3.85
N TRP A 193 38.55 -5.85 3.24
CA TRP A 193 38.03 -4.66 3.92
C TRP A 193 36.70 -4.87 4.64
N PHE A 194 36.06 -6.05 4.54
CA PHE A 194 34.85 -6.31 5.30
C PHE A 194 35.18 -6.47 6.78
N ALA A 195 34.42 -5.79 7.65
CA ALA A 195 34.51 -6.00 9.08
C ALA A 195 34.26 -7.48 9.43
N PRO A 196 35.01 -8.07 10.37
CA PRO A 196 34.81 -9.46 10.80
C PRO A 196 33.37 -9.75 11.21
N GLU A 197 32.71 -8.78 11.85
CA GLU A 197 31.31 -8.88 12.25
C GLU A 197 30.36 -8.97 11.05
N ALA A 198 30.61 -8.21 9.98
CA ALA A 198 29.85 -8.26 8.74
C ALA A 198 30.01 -9.61 8.03
N LYS A 199 31.25 -10.14 7.97
CA LYS A 199 31.54 -11.45 7.38
C LYS A 199 30.75 -12.55 8.08
N ARG A 200 30.75 -12.57 9.42
CA ARG A 200 29.98 -13.55 10.21
C ARG A 200 28.48 -13.45 9.97
N LEU A 201 27.93 -12.24 9.82
CA LEU A 201 26.52 -12.05 9.51
C LEU A 201 26.18 -12.59 8.11
N LEU A 202 26.99 -12.22 7.10
CA LEU A 202 26.80 -12.67 5.72
C LEU A 202 26.86 -14.19 5.57
N CYS A 203 27.81 -14.87 6.21
CA CYS A 203 27.88 -16.34 6.19
C CYS A 203 26.63 -17.01 6.78
N LYS A 204 25.94 -16.36 7.73
CA LYS A 204 24.71 -16.89 8.33
C LYS A 204 23.45 -16.58 7.51
N MET A 205 23.47 -15.48 6.75
CA MET A 205 22.37 -15.08 5.86
C MET A 205 22.41 -15.85 4.54
N LEU A 206 23.60 -16.04 3.98
CA LEU A 206 23.86 -16.79 2.75
C LEU A 206 24.14 -18.27 3.05
N ASP A 207 23.37 -18.86 3.97
CA ASP A 207 23.39 -20.29 4.24
C ASP A 207 22.47 -21.00 3.22
N PRO A 208 22.99 -21.93 2.39
CA PRO A 208 22.18 -22.66 1.42
C PRO A 208 21.06 -23.47 2.06
N ASN A 209 21.25 -23.93 3.29
CA ASN A 209 20.23 -24.66 4.01
C ASN A 209 19.23 -23.68 4.66
N HIS A 210 18.00 -23.63 4.14
CA HIS A 210 16.96 -22.72 4.64
C HIS A 210 16.54 -23.01 6.09
N GLU A 211 16.72 -24.22 6.60
CA GLU A 211 16.40 -24.58 7.98
C GLU A 211 17.36 -23.92 8.98
N THR A 212 18.67 -23.97 8.68
CA THR A 212 19.73 -23.40 9.52
C THR A 212 19.99 -21.92 9.26
N ARG A 213 19.51 -21.39 8.13
CA ARG A 213 19.62 -19.97 7.78
C ARG A 213 19.06 -19.07 8.89
N ILE A 214 19.82 -18.04 9.23
CA ILE A 214 19.51 -17.10 10.32
C ILE A 214 18.12 -16.49 10.18
N THR A 215 17.48 -16.19 11.31
CA THR A 215 16.19 -15.47 11.34
C THR A 215 16.39 -13.97 11.51
N ILE A 216 15.37 -13.16 11.18
CA ILE A 216 15.42 -11.70 11.34
C ILE A 216 15.70 -11.29 12.80
N SER A 217 15.09 -11.97 13.78
CA SER A 217 15.36 -11.71 15.20
C SER A 217 16.85 -11.87 15.52
N ARG A 218 17.50 -12.93 15.00
CA ARG A 218 18.93 -13.18 15.19
C ARG A 218 19.82 -12.22 14.39
N ILE A 219 19.37 -11.73 13.23
CA ILE A 219 20.05 -10.64 12.50
C ILE A 219 20.08 -9.37 13.35
N LYS A 220 18.95 -8.98 13.94
CA LYS A 220 18.82 -7.80 14.80
C LYS A 220 19.68 -7.90 16.08
N GLU A 221 19.92 -9.11 16.57
CA GLU A 221 20.81 -9.39 17.70
C GLU A 221 22.31 -9.39 17.33
N SER A 222 22.65 -9.45 16.04
CA SER A 222 24.03 -9.57 15.60
C SER A 222 24.89 -8.37 16.02
N SER A 223 26.16 -8.63 16.29
CA SER A 223 27.14 -7.60 16.67
C SER A 223 27.23 -6.49 15.63
N TRP A 224 27.21 -6.84 14.34
CA TRP A 224 27.25 -5.85 13.26
C TRP A 224 26.02 -4.94 13.24
N PHE A 225 24.82 -5.53 13.39
CA PHE A 225 23.56 -4.76 13.39
C PHE A 225 23.45 -3.84 14.61
N ARG A 226 23.80 -4.33 15.82
CA ARG A 226 23.76 -3.54 17.06
C ARG A 226 24.83 -2.44 17.13
N LYS A 227 26.04 -2.69 16.63
CA LYS A 227 27.15 -1.72 16.66
C LYS A 227 26.79 -0.45 15.88
N GLY A 228 26.20 -0.58 14.70
CA GLY A 228 25.74 0.59 13.94
C GLY A 228 24.62 1.36 14.64
N LEU A 229 23.74 0.69 15.38
CA LEU A 229 22.67 1.35 16.15
C LEU A 229 23.23 2.23 17.27
N GLN A 230 24.23 1.71 17.99
CA GLN A 230 24.92 2.48 19.04
C GLN A 230 25.66 3.69 18.47
N LEU A 231 26.27 3.55 17.28
CA LEU A 231 26.93 4.68 16.59
C LEU A 231 25.91 5.74 16.16
N LYS A 232 24.73 5.34 15.67
CA LYS A 232 23.64 6.25 15.34
C LYS A 232 23.14 7.01 16.59
N GLN A 233 22.90 6.30 17.70
CA GLN A 233 22.47 6.91 18.97
C GLN A 233 23.49 7.90 19.53
N LYS A 234 24.79 7.57 19.47
CA LYS A 234 25.86 8.50 19.87
C LYS A 234 25.92 9.76 19.00
N ARG A 235 25.71 9.65 17.69
CA ARG A 235 25.66 10.81 16.77
C ARG A 235 24.46 11.72 17.08
N MET A 236 23.27 11.15 17.29
CA MET A 236 22.07 11.92 17.65
C MET A 236 22.20 12.58 19.03
N GLY A 237 22.73 11.88 20.03
CA GLY A 237 22.96 12.45 21.37
C GLY A 237 24.01 13.56 21.42
N LYS A 238 24.93 13.60 20.45
CA LYS A 238 25.94 14.67 20.34
C LYS A 238 25.36 15.93 19.69
N GLN A 239 24.51 15.80 18.67
CA GLN A 239 23.79 16.92 18.05
C GLN A 239 22.83 17.63 19.01
N VAL A 240 22.14 16.90 19.88
CA VAL A 240 21.24 17.50 20.89
C VAL A 240 22.01 18.29 21.96
N ARG A 241 23.26 17.88 22.28
CA ARG A 241 24.10 18.56 23.26
C ARG A 241 24.81 19.81 22.70
N GLU A 242 25.08 19.85 21.40
CA GLU A 242 25.68 21.02 20.74
C GLU A 242 24.65 22.12 20.43
N ALA A 243 23.35 21.79 20.43
CA ALA A 243 22.27 22.75 20.18
C ALA A 243 21.81 23.56 21.41
N ASN A 244 22.34 23.30 22.62
CA ASN A 244 21.97 24.04 23.84
C ASN A 244 23.18 24.35 24.74
N PRO A 245 23.86 25.50 24.53
CA PRO A 245 24.59 26.17 25.59
C PRO A 245 23.95 27.52 25.93
N MET A 246 23.43 27.61 27.16
CA MET A 246 23.04 28.83 27.91
C MET A 246 21.81 29.62 27.45
N GLU A 247 20.75 29.58 28.27
CA GLU A 247 20.39 30.75 29.09
C GLU A 247 19.65 30.30 30.37
N ALA A 248 20.06 30.88 31.49
CA ALA A 248 19.47 30.72 32.80
C ALA A 248 18.84 32.06 33.21
N GLY A 249 17.62 32.01 33.72
CA GLY A 249 17.00 33.09 34.49
C GLY A 249 15.77 33.72 33.83
N GLY A 250 14.63 33.69 34.55
CA GLY A 250 13.46 34.49 34.19
C GLY A 250 12.13 33.87 34.60
N SER A 251 11.75 34.07 35.86
CA SER A 251 10.41 33.78 36.38
C SER A 251 9.36 34.73 35.80
N GLY A 252 8.18 34.24 35.46
CA GLY A 252 6.99 35.06 35.17
C GLY A 252 5.78 34.21 34.79
N PRO A 253 4.62 34.34 35.48
CA PRO A 253 3.40 33.61 35.16
C PRO A 253 2.51 34.44 34.23
N GLY A 254 1.90 33.82 33.22
CA GLY A 254 0.90 34.52 32.41
C GLY A 254 0.50 33.79 31.15
N ASP A 255 -0.79 33.43 31.12
CA ASP A 255 -1.67 33.42 29.95
C ASP A 255 -1.46 32.32 28.89
N SER A 256 -2.17 31.20 29.07
CA SER A 256 -2.51 30.30 27.97
C SER A 256 -3.98 30.50 27.61
N GLY A 257 -4.22 31.46 26.73
CA GLY A 257 -5.49 31.61 26.02
C GLY A 257 -5.81 30.34 25.23
N GLU A 258 -7.01 29.82 25.45
CA GLU A 258 -7.62 28.74 24.69
C GLU A 258 -7.87 29.22 23.25
N ASN A 259 -6.99 28.85 22.32
CA ASN A 259 -7.33 28.90 20.89
C ASN A 259 -8.21 27.69 20.56
N HIS A 260 -9.52 27.90 20.58
CA HIS A 260 -10.48 27.03 19.93
C HIS A 260 -10.32 27.11 18.40
N GLU A 261 -9.43 26.29 17.83
CA GLU A 261 -9.48 25.99 16.40
C GLU A 261 -10.68 25.08 16.11
N ALA A 262 -11.57 25.52 15.22
CA ALA A 262 -12.72 24.73 14.78
C ALA A 262 -12.24 23.47 14.02
N PRO A 263 -12.90 22.31 14.18
CA PRO A 263 -12.50 21.08 13.50
C PRO A 263 -12.59 21.22 11.97
N GLN A 264 -11.46 21.06 11.26
CA GLN A 264 -11.42 21.08 9.79
C GLN A 264 -11.83 19.71 9.22
N LEU A 265 -12.71 19.71 8.21
CA LEU A 265 -13.13 18.53 7.46
C LEU A 265 -11.98 17.94 6.63
N GLY A 266 -11.98 16.62 6.42
CA GLY A 266 -11.03 15.97 5.52
C GLY A 266 -11.23 16.41 4.06
N ASN A 267 -10.17 16.91 3.43
CA ASN A 267 -10.19 17.29 2.01
C ASN A 267 -9.89 16.06 1.13
N LEU A 268 -10.76 15.79 0.15
CA LEU A 268 -10.50 14.79 -0.89
C LEU A 268 -9.69 15.43 -2.01
N ASN A 269 -8.60 14.77 -2.39
CA ASN A 269 -7.78 15.17 -3.52
C ASN A 269 -8.34 14.59 -4.85
N ALA A 270 -7.80 15.04 -5.98
CA ALA A 270 -8.27 14.62 -7.30
C ALA A 270 -8.13 13.11 -7.56
N PHE A 271 -7.14 12.43 -6.96
CA PHE A 271 -7.02 10.97 -7.04
C PHE A 271 -8.11 10.28 -6.25
N ASP A 272 -8.46 10.79 -5.06
CA ASP A 272 -9.55 10.24 -4.27
C ASP A 272 -10.90 10.37 -4.99
N ILE A 273 -11.10 11.40 -5.83
CA ILE A 273 -12.33 11.53 -6.64
C ILE A 273 -12.34 10.51 -7.79
N ILE A 274 -11.19 10.30 -8.43
CA ILE A 274 -11.05 9.39 -9.57
C ILE A 274 -11.22 7.94 -9.13
N ALA A 275 -10.65 7.57 -7.98
CA ALA A 275 -10.83 6.30 -7.27
C ALA A 275 -12.28 5.81 -7.20
N LEU A 276 -13.18 6.77 -7.00
CA LEU A 276 -14.58 6.56 -6.69
C LEU A 276 -15.45 6.36 -7.93
N SER A 277 -14.88 6.50 -9.14
CA SER A 277 -15.62 6.25 -10.38
C SER A 277 -15.88 4.75 -10.56
N SER A 278 -17.12 4.41 -10.94
CA SER A 278 -17.52 3.03 -11.30
C SER A 278 -16.67 2.42 -12.42
N GLY A 279 -15.97 3.25 -13.22
CA GLY A 279 -15.00 2.80 -14.21
C GLY A 279 -13.70 2.23 -13.64
N PHE A 280 -13.45 2.38 -12.34
CA PHE A 280 -12.30 1.86 -11.61
C PHE A 280 -12.65 0.82 -10.54
N ASP A 281 -13.94 0.51 -10.39
CA ASP A 281 -14.46 -0.45 -9.41
C ASP A 281 -13.94 -1.88 -9.67
N LEU A 282 -13.34 -2.45 -8.63
CA LEU A 282 -12.75 -3.79 -8.62
C LEU A 282 -13.77 -4.88 -8.27
N ALA A 283 -14.98 -4.54 -7.80
CA ALA A 283 -16.00 -5.50 -7.40
C ALA A 283 -16.33 -6.49 -8.53
N GLY A 284 -16.44 -5.99 -9.77
CA GLY A 284 -16.72 -6.81 -10.95
C GLY A 284 -15.58 -7.77 -11.36
N LEU A 285 -14.34 -7.56 -10.90
CA LEU A 285 -13.20 -8.44 -11.20
C LEU A 285 -13.11 -9.62 -10.22
N PHE A 286 -13.74 -9.47 -9.07
CA PHE A 286 -13.41 -10.24 -7.89
C PHE A 286 -14.62 -10.91 -7.24
N GLY A 287 -15.77 -10.89 -7.92
CA GLY A 287 -17.01 -11.50 -7.44
C GLY A 287 -17.62 -10.75 -6.26
N GLU A 288 -18.86 -11.13 -5.95
CA GLU A 288 -19.78 -10.56 -4.93
C GLU A 288 -19.25 -10.56 -3.48
N VAL A 289 -18.00 -10.98 -3.26
CA VAL A 289 -17.30 -10.88 -1.98
C VAL A 289 -16.91 -9.43 -1.66
N TYR A 290 -16.98 -8.53 -2.66
CA TYR A 290 -16.95 -7.07 -2.50
C TYR A 290 -18.34 -6.47 -2.25
N ASN A 291 -19.25 -7.18 -1.59
CA ASN A 291 -20.43 -6.50 -1.07
C ASN A 291 -19.93 -5.50 -0.01
N THR A 292 -19.88 -4.24 -0.43
CA THR A 292 -19.21 -3.16 0.26
C THR A 292 -19.78 -3.06 1.67
N GLN A 293 -18.93 -3.14 2.68
CA GLN A 293 -19.29 -2.72 4.04
C GLN A 293 -19.38 -1.19 4.12
N GLU A 294 -19.55 -0.53 2.98
CA GLU A 294 -19.37 0.90 2.74
C GLU A 294 -20.41 1.33 1.69
N SER A 295 -21.20 2.34 2.01
CA SER A 295 -22.22 2.95 1.15
C SER A 295 -21.92 4.44 1.06
N ARG A 296 -21.99 5.01 -0.15
CA ARG A 296 -21.53 6.38 -0.40
C ARG A 296 -22.56 7.19 -1.17
N PHE A 297 -22.69 8.46 -0.82
CA PHE A 297 -23.46 9.42 -1.58
C PHE A 297 -22.74 10.77 -1.69
N ALA A 298 -23.03 11.49 -2.77
CA ALA A 298 -22.60 12.88 -2.92
C ALA A 298 -23.72 13.83 -2.53
N SER A 299 -23.36 14.97 -1.95
CA SER A 299 -24.28 16.05 -1.61
C SER A 299 -23.74 17.41 -2.08
N ARG A 300 -24.65 18.26 -2.56
CA ARG A 300 -24.38 19.67 -2.88
C ARG A 300 -24.70 20.61 -1.72
N LYS A 301 -25.08 20.07 -0.57
CA LYS A 301 -25.41 20.85 0.63
C LYS A 301 -24.14 21.22 1.39
N PRO A 302 -24.16 22.34 2.15
CA PRO A 302 -23.08 22.66 3.09
C PRO A 302 -22.91 21.55 4.12
N ALA A 303 -21.68 21.34 4.60
CA ALA A 303 -21.39 20.32 5.60
C ALA A 303 -22.25 20.46 6.86
N SER A 304 -22.58 21.68 7.28
CA SER A 304 -23.47 21.94 8.43
C SER A 304 -24.87 21.36 8.24
N GLU A 305 -25.45 21.48 7.03
CA GLU A 305 -26.77 20.90 6.73
C GLU A 305 -26.71 19.37 6.71
N ILE A 306 -25.63 18.80 6.16
CA ILE A 306 -25.41 17.34 6.13
C ILE A 306 -25.27 16.79 7.56
N ILE A 307 -24.48 17.46 8.39
CA ILE A 307 -24.31 17.13 9.81
C ILE A 307 -25.65 17.15 10.53
N SER A 308 -26.41 18.25 10.43
CA SER A 308 -27.73 18.36 11.08
C SER A 308 -28.70 17.27 10.62
N LYS A 309 -28.67 16.92 9.33
CA LYS A 309 -29.50 15.84 8.81
C LYS A 309 -29.10 14.47 9.33
N LEU A 310 -27.80 14.16 9.37
CA LEU A 310 -27.32 12.89 9.92
C LEU A 310 -27.70 12.73 11.40
N GLU A 311 -27.67 13.83 12.18
CA GLU A 311 -28.16 13.82 13.56
C GLU A 311 -29.66 13.58 13.68
N GLU A 312 -30.47 14.21 12.81
CA GLU A 312 -31.92 14.00 12.74
C GLU A 312 -32.24 12.54 12.43
N VAL A 313 -31.58 11.97 11.41
CA VAL A 313 -31.77 10.58 11.00
C VAL A 313 -31.31 9.62 12.10
N ALA A 314 -30.17 9.87 12.74
CA ALA A 314 -29.71 9.06 13.87
C ALA A 314 -30.75 9.03 15.01
N LYS A 315 -31.35 10.19 15.35
CA LYS A 315 -32.42 10.27 16.36
C LYS A 315 -33.68 9.52 15.91
N GLY A 316 -34.12 9.70 14.66
CA GLY A 316 -35.29 9.02 14.10
C GLY A 316 -35.16 7.50 14.10
N LEU A 317 -33.96 7.01 13.79
CA LEU A 317 -33.62 5.57 13.76
C LEU A 317 -33.20 5.02 15.13
N LYS A 318 -33.24 5.83 16.19
CA LYS A 318 -32.82 5.47 17.56
C LYS A 318 -31.37 4.95 17.63
N LEU A 319 -30.51 5.46 16.77
CA LEU A 319 -29.07 5.21 16.80
C LEU A 319 -28.41 6.14 17.81
N LYS A 320 -27.53 5.61 18.65
CA LYS A 320 -26.77 6.39 19.62
C LYS A 320 -25.51 6.94 18.98
N ILE A 321 -25.35 8.26 18.99
CA ILE A 321 -24.11 8.91 18.57
C ILE A 321 -23.08 8.75 19.70
N ARG A 322 -21.99 8.01 19.43
CA ARG A 322 -20.91 7.73 20.39
C ARG A 322 -19.76 8.72 20.30
N LYS A 323 -19.48 9.22 19.10
CA LYS A 323 -18.45 10.23 18.83
C LYS A 323 -18.92 11.10 17.67
N GLN A 324 -18.68 12.40 17.78
CA GLN A 324 -18.87 13.39 16.73
C GLN A 324 -17.65 14.31 16.76
N ASP A 325 -16.82 14.25 15.72
CA ASP A 325 -15.55 14.97 15.67
C ASP A 325 -15.16 15.20 14.20
N ALA A 326 -14.89 16.46 13.83
CA ALA A 326 -14.41 16.84 12.49
C ALA A 326 -15.16 16.25 11.27
N GLY A 327 -16.48 16.01 11.37
CA GLY A 327 -17.29 15.41 10.30
C GLY A 327 -17.39 13.87 10.31
N LEU A 328 -16.79 13.21 11.30
CA LEU A 328 -16.95 11.79 11.58
C LEU A 328 -18.01 11.55 12.66
N PHE A 329 -18.99 10.71 12.34
CA PHE A 329 -20.06 10.27 13.23
C PHE A 329 -19.92 8.78 13.50
N LYS A 330 -19.81 8.40 14.76
CA LYS A 330 -19.91 6.99 15.16
C LYS A 330 -21.30 6.73 15.71
N LEU A 331 -22.08 5.95 14.98
CA LEU A 331 -23.45 5.60 15.31
C LEU A 331 -23.51 4.14 15.76
N GLU A 332 -24.26 3.86 16.82
CA GLU A 332 -24.44 2.51 17.34
C GLU A 332 -25.93 2.21 17.53
N GLY A 333 -26.37 1.08 17.01
CA GLY A 333 -27.72 0.56 17.17
C GLY A 333 -27.98 0.12 18.61
N SER A 334 -29.21 0.32 19.07
CA SER A 334 -29.61 -0.04 20.44
C SER A 334 -29.97 -1.53 20.60
N LYS A 335 -29.98 -2.32 19.52
CA LYS A 335 -30.34 -3.74 19.52
C LYS A 335 -29.08 -4.59 19.38
N GLU A 336 -28.91 -5.57 20.26
CA GLU A 336 -27.86 -6.58 20.10
C GLU A 336 -28.29 -7.65 19.11
N GLY A 337 -27.57 -7.74 17.99
CA GLY A 337 -27.73 -8.81 17.00
C GLY A 337 -26.88 -10.04 17.36
N LYS A 338 -26.95 -11.07 16.50
CA LYS A 338 -26.16 -12.32 16.65
C LYS A 338 -24.63 -12.10 16.67
N LYS A 339 -24.17 -10.93 16.18
CA LYS A 339 -22.76 -10.51 16.13
C LYS A 339 -22.50 -9.25 16.96
N GLY A 340 -23.31 -9.00 17.99
CA GLY A 340 -23.28 -7.78 18.79
C GLY A 340 -24.11 -6.65 18.16
N ALA A 341 -24.11 -5.49 18.81
CA ALA A 341 -24.81 -4.30 18.32
C ALA A 341 -24.18 -3.79 17.00
N LEU A 342 -25.03 -3.43 16.04
CA LEU A 342 -24.61 -2.82 14.78
C LEU A 342 -23.99 -1.45 15.03
N SER A 343 -22.77 -1.23 14.55
CA SER A 343 -22.10 0.07 14.62
C SER A 343 -21.67 0.51 13.23
N ILE A 344 -21.98 1.77 12.90
CA ILE A 344 -21.63 2.39 11.63
C ILE A 344 -20.88 3.70 11.87
N ASP A 345 -19.88 3.98 11.05
CA ASP A 345 -19.17 5.25 10.99
C ASP A 345 -19.64 5.99 9.74
N ALA A 346 -20.08 7.25 9.88
CA ALA A 346 -20.39 8.13 8.75
C ALA A 346 -19.40 9.28 8.71
N GLU A 347 -18.65 9.43 7.62
CA GLU A 347 -17.59 10.41 7.46
C GLU A 347 -17.89 11.34 6.29
N ILE A 348 -17.80 12.64 6.55
CA ILE A 348 -18.04 13.70 5.57
C ILE A 348 -16.71 14.23 5.07
N PHE A 349 -16.53 14.18 3.77
CA PHE A 349 -15.36 14.70 3.10
C PHE A 349 -15.71 15.90 2.23
N GLN A 350 -14.91 16.96 2.35
CA GLN A 350 -15.04 18.14 1.51
C GLN A 350 -14.27 17.93 0.20
N VAL A 351 -14.97 18.08 -0.93
CA VAL A 351 -14.34 18.05 -2.26
C VAL A 351 -14.18 19.47 -2.80
N THR A 352 -15.21 20.30 -2.63
CA THR A 352 -15.20 21.74 -2.91
C THR A 352 -16.04 22.49 -1.85
N GLN A 353 -16.08 23.82 -1.88
CA GLN A 353 -16.92 24.61 -0.97
C GLN A 353 -18.43 24.25 -1.04
N THR A 354 -18.89 23.70 -2.17
CA THR A 354 -20.30 23.38 -2.41
C THR A 354 -20.53 21.89 -2.71
N PHE A 355 -19.52 21.04 -2.48
CA PHE A 355 -19.61 19.61 -2.80
C PHE A 355 -18.96 18.77 -1.72
N HIS A 356 -19.73 17.85 -1.18
CA HIS A 356 -19.30 16.94 -0.13
C HIS A 356 -19.59 15.50 -0.54
N LEU A 357 -18.70 14.60 -0.17
CA LEU A 357 -18.90 13.17 -0.26
C LEU A 357 -19.13 12.63 1.15
N VAL A 358 -20.14 11.78 1.32
CA VAL A 358 -20.40 11.11 2.59
C VAL A 358 -20.19 9.61 2.40
N GLU A 359 -19.32 9.05 3.22
CA GLU A 359 -19.10 7.60 3.31
C GLU A 359 -19.74 7.07 4.59
N VAL A 360 -20.57 6.04 4.46
CA VAL A 360 -21.17 5.31 5.58
C VAL A 360 -20.56 3.91 5.58
N LYS A 361 -19.93 3.51 6.68
CA LYS A 361 -19.19 2.26 6.80
C LYS A 361 -19.64 1.45 8.01
N LYS A 362 -19.79 0.14 7.85
CA LYS A 362 -20.02 -0.79 8.96
C LYS A 362 -18.73 -1.04 9.74
N CYS A 363 -18.72 -0.77 11.03
CA CYS A 363 -17.60 -1.05 11.93
C CYS A 363 -17.80 -2.31 12.79
N ASN A 364 -19.05 -2.65 13.15
CA ASN A 364 -19.37 -3.85 13.93
C ASN A 364 -20.80 -4.36 13.62
N GLY A 365 -21.12 -5.61 13.93
CA GLY A 365 -22.46 -6.20 13.74
C GLY A 365 -22.67 -6.93 12.41
N ASP A 366 -23.91 -7.39 12.17
CA ASP A 366 -24.25 -8.24 11.03
C ASP A 366 -24.32 -7.46 9.70
N THR A 367 -23.85 -8.06 8.61
CA THR A 367 -23.79 -7.41 7.29
C THR A 367 -25.16 -7.29 6.64
N MET A 368 -26.05 -8.26 6.82
CA MET A 368 -27.41 -8.19 6.27
C MET A 368 -28.23 -7.14 7.01
N GLU A 369 -28.02 -7.01 8.32
CA GLU A 369 -28.61 -5.95 9.14
C GLU A 369 -28.14 -4.55 8.68
N TYR A 370 -26.84 -4.40 8.39
CA TYR A 370 -26.29 -3.18 7.81
C TYR A 370 -26.92 -2.83 6.45
N GLN A 371 -26.98 -3.78 5.52
CA GLN A 371 -27.55 -3.53 4.19
C GLN A 371 -29.03 -3.14 4.27
N LYS A 372 -29.78 -3.79 5.15
CA LYS A 372 -31.18 -3.46 5.41
C LYS A 372 -31.33 -2.04 5.96
N LEU A 373 -30.53 -1.67 6.96
CA LEU A 373 -30.53 -0.31 7.51
C LEU A 373 -30.18 0.74 6.45
N VAL A 374 -29.22 0.45 5.56
CA VAL A 374 -28.86 1.38 4.50
C VAL A 374 -30.00 1.55 3.50
N GLU A 375 -30.53 0.45 2.96
CA GLU A 375 -31.52 0.49 1.87
C GLU A 375 -32.91 0.91 2.34
N GLU A 376 -33.39 0.42 3.48
CA GLU A 376 -34.77 0.64 3.93
C GLU A 376 -34.92 1.91 4.80
N ASP A 377 -33.86 2.31 5.52
CA ASP A 377 -33.96 3.38 6.52
C ASP A 377 -33.11 4.62 6.13
N LEU A 378 -31.80 4.46 5.92
CA LEU A 378 -30.89 5.59 5.66
C LEU A 378 -31.13 6.23 4.28
N LYS A 379 -31.25 5.43 3.22
CA LYS A 379 -31.46 5.96 1.86
C LYS A 379 -32.71 6.83 1.75
N PRO A 380 -33.90 6.39 2.23
CA PRO A 380 -35.09 7.24 2.21
C PRO A 380 -34.96 8.47 3.10
N ALA A 381 -34.35 8.33 4.28
CA ALA A 381 -34.25 9.42 5.25
C ALA A 381 -33.26 10.53 4.85
N LEU A 382 -32.31 10.23 3.96
CA LEU A 382 -31.30 11.18 3.46
C LEU A 382 -31.61 11.70 2.05
N ALA A 383 -32.75 11.32 1.46
CA ALA A 383 -33.08 11.63 0.07
C ALA A 383 -33.11 13.15 -0.24
N ASP A 384 -33.32 13.99 0.76
CA ASP A 384 -33.35 15.46 0.66
C ASP A 384 -31.97 16.10 0.55
N ILE A 385 -30.92 15.43 1.03
CA ILE A 385 -29.53 15.91 0.96
C ILE A 385 -28.70 15.13 -0.06
N VAL A 386 -29.17 13.97 -0.51
CA VAL A 386 -28.46 13.14 -1.48
C VAL A 386 -28.66 13.71 -2.88
N TRP A 387 -27.55 13.98 -3.57
CA TRP A 387 -27.57 14.27 -4.99
C TRP A 387 -27.50 12.98 -5.82
N VAL A 388 -26.60 12.04 -5.45
CA VAL A 388 -26.49 10.74 -6.11
C VAL A 388 -25.88 9.70 -5.17
N TRP A 389 -26.39 8.47 -5.20
CA TRP A 389 -25.76 7.30 -4.58
C TRP A 389 -24.77 6.65 -5.53
N GLN A 390 -23.57 6.28 -5.05
CA GLN A 390 -22.63 5.54 -5.89
C GLN A 390 -23.14 4.13 -6.16
N GLY A 391 -23.28 3.76 -7.44
CA GLY A 391 -23.70 2.43 -7.89
C GLY A 391 -25.10 2.36 -8.50
N GLU A 392 -25.92 3.41 -8.38
CA GLU A 392 -27.21 3.49 -9.08
C GLU A 392 -27.00 4.03 -10.49
N LYS A 393 -27.37 3.25 -11.51
CA LYS A 393 -27.44 3.73 -12.89
C LYS A 393 -28.57 4.75 -12.97
N GLU A 394 -28.29 5.94 -13.48
CA GLU A 394 -29.32 6.90 -13.87
C GLU A 394 -30.36 6.17 -14.73
N LYS A 395 -31.61 6.15 -14.27
CA LYS A 395 -32.74 5.84 -15.15
C LYS A 395 -32.88 7.06 -16.05
N ASP A 396 -32.54 6.89 -17.33
CA ASP A 396 -32.80 7.87 -18.37
C ASP A 396 -34.21 8.44 -18.23
N GLU A 397 -34.31 9.73 -17.88
CA GLU A 397 -35.53 10.51 -18.07
C GLU A 397 -35.75 10.61 -19.58
N GLN A 398 -36.64 9.77 -20.10
CA GLN A 398 -37.18 9.90 -21.45
C GLN A 398 -37.95 11.22 -21.55
N LEU A 399 -37.28 12.26 -22.04
CA LEU A 399 -37.95 13.45 -22.58
C LEU A 399 -38.72 13.07 -23.86
N PRO A 400 -39.94 13.58 -24.08
CA PRO A 400 -40.78 13.16 -25.20
C PRO A 400 -40.15 13.59 -26.54
N ARG A 401 -40.06 12.65 -27.49
CA ARG A 401 -39.68 12.96 -28.88
C ARG A 401 -40.72 13.89 -29.49
N GLY A 402 -40.36 15.15 -29.68
CA GLY A 402 -41.06 16.07 -30.56
C GLY A 402 -40.97 15.57 -32.00
N SER A 403 -42.12 15.44 -32.65
CA SER A 403 -42.30 15.19 -34.07
C SER A 403 -41.58 16.25 -34.91
N GLN A 404 -40.64 15.82 -35.75
CA GLN A 404 -40.16 16.62 -36.88
C GLN A 404 -40.74 15.99 -38.15
N ASP A 405 -41.69 16.72 -38.75
CA ASP A 405 -42.11 16.55 -40.14
C ASP A 405 -40.94 16.97 -41.06
N GLU A 406 -40.52 16.08 -41.95
CA GLU A 406 -39.69 16.42 -43.12
C GLU A 406 -40.61 16.72 -44.32
N PRO A 407 -40.36 17.77 -45.11
CA PRO A 407 -40.93 17.89 -46.44
C PRO A 407 -39.98 17.30 -47.51
N GLU A 408 -40.52 16.40 -48.32
CA GLU A 408 -39.94 15.92 -49.58
C GLU A 408 -39.78 17.08 -50.59
N LEU A 409 -38.62 17.16 -51.23
CA LEU A 409 -38.43 17.89 -52.50
C LEU A 409 -37.62 17.04 -53.47
N GLU A 410 -38.35 16.33 -54.34
CA GLU A 410 -37.86 15.93 -55.66
C GLU A 410 -37.68 17.18 -56.54
N GLN A 411 -36.58 17.26 -57.31
CA GLN A 411 -36.62 17.26 -58.79
C GLN A 411 -35.25 17.57 -59.42
N ASN A 412 -34.76 16.60 -60.19
CA ASN A 412 -34.26 16.68 -61.58
C ASN A 412 -33.55 17.95 -62.08
N ARG A 413 -32.36 17.74 -62.68
CA ARG A 413 -32.03 17.91 -64.13
C ARG A 413 -30.50 17.96 -64.28
N GLU A 414 -29.86 17.01 -64.94
CA GLU A 414 -29.66 16.80 -66.39
C GLU A 414 -28.21 17.13 -66.79
N SER A 415 -27.60 16.14 -67.47
CA SER A 415 -26.72 16.29 -68.64
C SER A 415 -25.42 17.09 -68.50
N SER A 416 -24.29 16.38 -68.43
CA SER A 416 -23.42 16.11 -69.60
C SER A 416 -22.17 15.33 -69.22
#